data_AF-A0A5C7N7G7-F1
#
_entry.id   AF-A0A5C7N7G7-F1
#
_cell.length_a   1.000
_cell.length_b   1.000
_cell.length_c   1.000
_cell.angle_alpha   90.00
_cell.angle_beta   90.00
_cell.angle_gamma   90.00
#
_symmetry.space_group_name_H-M   'P 1'
#
loop_
_entity.id
_entity.type
_entity.pdbx_description
1 polymer ?
#
loop_
_entity_poly.entity_id
_entity_poly.type
_entity_poly.pdbx_seq_one_letter_code
_entity_poly.pdbx_strand_id
1 'polypeptide(L)' 'FIGLDVCLSIVNVLHDGFGNPKYAPCPLLVNMVLAGKLGAKSGEGFYLHTPGSKDLVISSAFKK' A
#
# COMPACT_ATOMS: atom_id res chain seq x y z
N PHE A 1 0.58 -6.83 9.17
CA PHE A 1 -0.01 -6.09 8.06
C PHE A 1 0.35 -6.78 6.75
N ILE A 2 -0.61 -6.99 5.86
CA ILE A 2 -0.37 -7.45 4.48
C ILE A 2 0.36 -6.32 3.73
N GLY A 3 1.40 -6.66 2.97
CA GLY A 3 2.19 -5.68 2.23
C GLY A 3 1.40 -4.99 1.12
N LEU A 4 1.74 -3.73 0.84
CA LEU A 4 1.07 -2.92 -0.19
C LEU A 4 1.19 -3.53 -1.60
N ASP A 5 2.31 -4.20 -1.87
CA ASP A 5 2.55 -4.97 -3.09
C ASP A 5 1.58 -6.14 -3.28
N VAL A 6 1.27 -6.84 -2.19
CA VAL A 6 0.35 -7.98 -2.22
C VAL A 6 -1.06 -7.49 -2.50
N CYS A 7 -1.49 -6.41 -1.84
CA CYS A 7 -2.79 -5.78 -2.13
C CYS A 7 -2.88 -5.32 -3.58
N LEU A 8 -1.84 -4.66 -4.11
CA LEU A 8 -1.81 -4.23 -5.51
C LEU A 8 -1.94 -5.40 -6.47
N SER A 9 -1.21 -6.50 -6.20
CA SER A 9 -1.23 -7.71 -7.02
C SER A 9 -2.61 -8.37 -7.04
N ILE A 10 -3.27 -8.48 -5.89
CA ILE A 10 -4.63 -9.02 -5.78
C ILE A 10 -5.60 -8.16 -6.59
N VAL A 11 -5.53 -6.84 -6.44
CA VAL A 11 -6.43 -5.90 -7.12
C VAL A 11 -6.23 -5.96 -8.64
N ASN A 12 -4.98 -6.10 -9.11
CA ASN A 12 -4.69 -6.31 -10.53
C ASN A 12 -5.29 -7.61 -11.07
N VAL A 13 -5.15 -8.72 -10.34
CA VAL A 13 -5.74 -10.00 -10.74
C VAL A 13 -7.26 -9.93 -10.75
N LEU A 14 -7.87 -9.26 -9.76
CA LEU A 14 -9.31 -9.03 -9.74
C LEU A 14 -9.76 -8.14 -10.90
N HIS A 15 -9.02 -7.08 -11.20
CA HIS A 15 -9.33 -6.19 -12.32
C HIS A 15 -9.25 -6.92 -13.67
N ASP A 16 -8.20 -7.71 -13.87
CA ASP A 16 -8.00 -8.50 -15.09
C ASP A 16 -9.04 -9.63 -15.23
N GLY A 17 -9.36 -10.31 -14.12
CA GLY A 17 -10.32 -11.42 -14.11
C GLY A 17 -11.79 -10.98 -14.19
N PHE A 18 -12.18 -9.87 -13.55
CA PHE A 18 -13.56 -9.38 -13.56
C PHE A 18 -13.82 -8.28 -14.60
N GLY A 19 -12.79 -7.66 -15.18
CA GLY A 19 -12.91 -6.60 -16.17
C GLY A 19 -13.67 -5.36 -15.69
N ASN A 20 -13.84 -5.19 -14.37
CA ASN A 20 -14.69 -4.15 -13.79
C ASN A 20 -13.82 -3.01 -13.21
N PRO A 21 -14.06 -1.74 -13.60
CA PRO A 21 -13.30 -0.59 -13.12
C PRO A 21 -13.39 -0.37 -11.60
N LYS A 22 -14.35 -0.99 -10.90
CA LYS A 22 -14.41 -0.99 -9.42
C LYS A 22 -13.16 -1.59 -8.77
N TYR A 23 -12.48 -2.50 -9.46
CA TYR A 23 -11.23 -3.12 -9.00
C TYR A 23 -10.00 -2.43 -9.59
N ALA A 24 -10.12 -1.28 -10.25
CA ALA A 24 -8.95 -0.59 -10.77
C ALA A 24 -8.01 -0.17 -9.62
N PRO A 25 -6.71 -0.45 -9.70
CA PRO A 25 -5.75 -0.02 -8.69
C PRO A 25 -5.65 1.50 -8.67
N CYS A 26 -5.67 2.09 -7.47
CA CYS A 26 -5.50 3.53 -7.31
C CYS A 26 -4.05 3.92 -7.71
N PRO A 27 -3.84 4.94 -8.56
CA PRO A 27 -2.51 5.36 -8.99
C PRO A 27 -1.57 5.70 -7.82
N LEU A 28 -2.11 6.22 -6.72
CA LEU A 28 -1.36 6.49 -5.49
C LEU A 28 -0.75 5.21 -4.90
N LEU A 29 -1.52 4.12 -4.88
CA LEU A 29 -1.07 2.84 -4.33
C LEU A 29 -0.02 2.20 -5.23
N VAL A 30 -0.17 2.32 -6.56
CA VAL A 30 0.85 1.90 -7.53
C VAL A 30 2.17 2.66 -7.29
N ASN A 31 2.11 3.98 -7.16
CA ASN A 31 3.29 4.81 -6.93
C ASN A 31 4.00 4.45 -5.61
N MET A 32 3.26 4.11 -4.56
CA MET A 32 3.87 3.65 -3.30
C MET A 32 4.64 2.35 -3.46
N VAL A 33 4.05 1.37 -4.16
CA VAL A 33 4.69 0.08 -4.40
C VAL A 33 5.94 0.25 -5.28
N LEU A 34 5.85 1.08 -6.33
CA LEU A 34 6.99 1.42 -7.18
C LEU A 34 8.11 2.14 -6.41
N ALA A 35 7.75 2.98 -5.44
CA ALA A 35 8.70 3.65 -4.55
C ALA A 35 9.29 2.73 -3.45
N GLY A 36 8.91 1.44 -3.41
CA GLY A 36 9.39 0.48 -2.41
C GLY A 36 8.81 0.69 -1.01
N LYS A 37 7.76 1.50 -0.87
CA LYS A 37 7.05 1.73 0.39
C LYS A 37 5.98 0.66 0.59
N LEU A 38 6.40 -0.50 1.03
CA LEU A 38 5.60 -1.72 1.11
C LEU A 38 4.87 -1.91 2.46
N GLY A 39 5.03 -0.98 3.40
CA GLY A 39 4.42 -1.02 4.73
C GLY A 39 5.37 -1.61 5.77
N ALA A 40 4.86 -2.52 6.60
CA ALA A 40 5.60 -3.03 7.76
C ALA A 40 6.95 -3.69 7.42
N LYS A 41 7.07 -4.34 6.26
CA LYS A 41 8.32 -4.99 5.83
C LYS A 41 9.40 -4.01 5.37
N SER A 42 9.02 -2.82 4.93
CA SER A 42 9.94 -1.74 4.53
C SER A 42 10.07 -0.65 5.61
N GLY A 43 9.41 -0.81 6.76
CA GLY A 43 9.35 0.20 7.82
C GLY A 43 8.47 1.42 7.51
N GLU A 44 8.03 1.57 6.25
CA GLU A 44 7.19 2.68 5.81
C GLU A 44 6.22 2.25 4.69
N GLY A 45 4.97 2.68 4.82
CA GLY A 45 3.92 2.64 3.79
C GLY A 45 3.04 3.88 3.93
N PHE A 46 1.72 3.71 4.01
CA PHE A 46 0.83 4.77 4.48
C PHE A 46 1.15 5.22 5.91
N TYR A 47 1.61 4.28 6.73
CA TYR A 47 2.05 4.51 8.10
C TYR A 47 3.53 4.18 8.24
N LEU A 48 4.19 4.86 9.17
CA LEU A 48 5.52 4.52 9.64
C LEU A 48 5.38 3.34 10.59
N HIS A 49 6.03 2.23 10.26
CA HIS A 49 6.00 1.00 11.06
C HIS A 49 7.32 0.88 11.82
N THR A 50 7.33 1.38 13.06
CA THR A 50 8.43 1.16 14.01
C THR A 50 8.24 -0.17 14.76
N PRO A 51 9.22 -1.09 14.74
CA PRO A 51 9.14 -2.33 15.53
C PRO A 51 9.00 -1.99 17.02
N GLY A 52 7.94 -2.47 17.66
CA GLY A 52 7.73 -2.31 19.11
C GLY A 52 6.83 -1.14 19.55
N SER A 53 6.44 -0.22 18.66
CA SER A 53 5.45 0.83 18.98
C SER A 53 4.09 0.50 18.37
N LYS A 54 3.01 0.64 19.16
CA LYS A 54 1.61 0.52 18.69
C LYS A 54 1.08 1.83 18.08
N ASP A 55 1.89 2.88 18.06
CA ASP A 55 1.48 4.19 17.56
C ASP A 55 1.41 4.19 16.03
N LEU A 56 0.23 4.51 15.51
CA LEU A 56 0.00 4.68 14.08
C LEU A 56 0.48 6.07 13.66
N VAL A 57 1.77 6.18 13.36
CA VAL A 57 2.33 7.43 12.82
C VAL A 57 2.09 7.47 11.32
N ILE A 58 1.39 8.49 10.83
CA ILE A 58 1.16 8.71 9.40
C ILE A 58 2.50 9.08 8.74
N SER A 59 2.80 8.49 7.57
CA SER A 59 4.01 8.87 6.80
C SER A 59 3.99 10.37 6.48
N SER A 60 5.16 11.01 6.48
CA SER A 60 5.32 12.44 6.21
C SER A 60 4.72 12.87 4.87
N ALA A 61 4.60 11.96 3.90
CA ALA A 61 3.96 12.21 2.61
C ALA A 61 2.44 12.43 2.68
N PHE A 62 1.79 12.06 3.79
CA PHE A 62 0.33 12.17 4.00
C PHE A 62 -0.03 13.08 5.17
N LYS A 63 0.96 13.69 5.83
CA LYS A 63 0.74 14.64 6.90
C LYS A 63 0.33 15.98 6.28
N LYS A 64 -0.89 16.43 6.58
CA LYS A 64 -1.52 17.65 6.04
C LYS A 64 -0.78 18.90 6.49
#